data_AF-A0A382ACF4-F1
#
_entry.id   AF-A0A382ACF4-F1
#
_cell.length_a   1.000
_cell.length_b   1.000
_cell.length_c   1.000
_cell.angle_alpha   90.00
_cell.angle_beta   90.00
_cell.angle_gamma   90.00
#
_symmetry.space_group_name_H-M   'P 1'
#
loop_
_entity.id
_entity.type
_entity.pdbx_description
1 polymer ?
#
loop_
_entity_poly.entity_id
_entity_poly.type
_entity_poly.pdbx_seq_one_letter_code
_entity_poly.pdbx_strand_id
1 'polypeptide(L)'
;MTAIQREFIPVNIAVLTVSDSRTEADDKSGKLLVSRLNDAGHQLFEKTIVKDDIFAVRAVISNWIAEPDAQVVVTTGGTGVTGFDGTPEAVRPLLEKTLDGFGEVFRMISYEEIGTSTLQSRAIAGVANGTYVFCLPGSSGACATAWDKL
;
A
#
# COMPACT_ATOMS: atom_id res chain seq x y z
N MET A 1 6.10 -20.38 32.13
CA MET A 1 6.54 -20.48 30.73
C MET A 1 7.03 -19.12 30.32
N THR A 2 8.33 -18.92 30.21
CA THR A 2 8.93 -17.67 29.74
C THR A 2 8.61 -17.53 28.25
N ALA A 3 7.88 -16.48 27.87
CA ALA A 3 7.62 -16.19 26.48
C ALA A 3 8.96 -15.96 25.76
N ILE A 4 9.23 -16.72 24.71
CA ILE A 4 10.36 -16.44 23.82
C ILE A 4 10.02 -15.14 23.10
N GLN A 5 10.67 -14.05 23.50
CA GLN A 5 10.55 -12.78 22.82
C GLN A 5 11.27 -12.92 21.48
N ARG A 6 10.52 -13.02 20.38
CA ARG A 6 11.10 -13.06 19.04
C ARG A 6 11.77 -11.73 18.75
N GLU A 7 12.99 -11.79 18.24
CA GLU A 7 13.72 -10.61 17.77
C GLU A 7 12.97 -9.97 16.61
N PHE A 8 12.91 -8.64 16.60
CA PHE A 8 12.31 -7.90 15.49
C PHE A 8 13.23 -7.98 14.28
N ILE A 9 12.67 -8.40 13.14
CA ILE A 9 13.39 -8.46 11.87
C ILE A 9 12.86 -7.31 11.00
N PRO A 10 13.67 -6.28 10.71
CA PRO A 10 13.26 -5.23 9.81
C PRO A 10 13.06 -5.79 8.41
N VAL A 11 12.12 -5.20 7.66
CA VAL A 11 11.91 -5.50 6.25
C VAL A 11 12.08 -4.22 5.45
N ASN A 12 12.45 -4.38 4.18
CA ASN A 12 12.62 -3.31 3.23
C ASN A 12 11.29 -3.03 2.52
N ILE A 13 10.77 -1.82 2.66
CA ILE A 13 9.45 -1.42 2.18
C ILE A 13 9.60 -0.34 1.13
N ALA A 14 9.04 -0.56 -0.06
CA ALA A 14 8.87 0.43 -1.10
C ALA A 14 7.51 1.13 -0.98
N VAL A 15 7.47 2.44 -1.18
CA VAL A 15 6.25 3.26 -1.09
C VAL A 15 5.95 3.92 -2.43
N LEU A 16 4.76 3.67 -2.98
CA LEU A 16 4.27 4.31 -4.21
C LEU A 16 3.10 5.22 -3.93
N THR A 17 3.23 6.50 -4.30
CA THR A 17 2.09 7.41 -4.33
C THR A 17 1.59 7.54 -5.76
N VAL A 18 0.30 7.26 -5.98
CA VAL A 18 -0.38 7.37 -7.27
C VAL A 18 -1.22 8.63 -7.27
N SER A 19 -0.77 9.66 -7.99
CA SER A 19 -1.47 10.95 -8.05
C SER A 19 -1.07 11.82 -9.23
N ASP A 20 -2.06 12.48 -9.83
CA ASP A 20 -1.82 13.45 -10.90
C ASP A 20 -1.35 14.82 -10.42
N SER A 21 -1.53 15.14 -9.14
CA SER A 21 -1.26 16.49 -8.62
C SER A 21 -0.21 16.54 -7.51
N ARG A 22 0.04 15.42 -6.82
CA ARG A 22 1.01 15.39 -5.72
C ARG A 22 2.44 15.50 -6.23
N THR A 23 3.24 16.10 -5.37
CA THR A 23 4.68 16.23 -5.44
C THR A 23 5.27 15.78 -4.12
N GLU A 24 6.59 15.65 -4.03
CA GLU A 24 7.26 15.39 -2.75
C GLU A 24 6.97 16.46 -1.69
N ALA A 25 6.61 17.69 -2.07
CA ALA A 25 6.29 18.74 -1.11
C ALA A 25 4.96 18.49 -0.38
N ASP A 26 3.94 17.97 -1.08
CA ASP A 26 2.56 17.88 -0.59
C ASP A 26 2.00 16.45 -0.52
N ASP A 27 2.81 15.42 -0.79
CA ASP A 27 2.50 14.01 -0.59
C ASP A 27 2.39 13.63 0.90
N LYS A 28 1.26 13.97 1.51
CA LYS A 28 0.99 13.70 2.93
C LYS A 28 0.90 12.20 3.23
N SER A 29 0.27 11.42 2.34
CA SER A 29 0.02 9.99 2.56
C SER A 29 1.31 9.17 2.40
N GLY A 30 2.10 9.42 1.36
CA GLY A 30 3.41 8.78 1.21
C GLY A 30 4.37 9.16 2.34
N LYS A 31 4.40 10.43 2.76
CA LYS A 31 5.20 10.85 3.94
C LYS A 31 4.76 10.15 5.23
N LEU A 32 3.45 10.00 5.44
CA LEU A 32 2.92 9.28 6.60
C LEU A 32 3.39 7.82 6.60
N LEU A 33 3.27 7.12 5.47
CA LEU A 33 3.72 5.73 5.35
C LEU A 33 5.23 5.60 5.60
N VAL A 34 6.04 6.51 5.06
CA VAL A 34 7.49 6.54 5.32
C VAL A 34 7.81 6.81 6.79
N SER A 35 7.11 7.73 7.45
CA SER A 35 7.29 7.94 8.89
C SER A 35 6.97 6.67 9.65
N ARG A 36 5.80 6.08 9.38
CA ARG A 36 5.29 4.91 10.07
C ARG A 36 6.16 3.67 9.93
N LEU A 37 6.70 3.40 8.74
CA LEU A 37 7.60 2.27 8.55
C LEU A 37 8.93 2.47 9.29
N ASN A 38 9.48 3.69 9.28
CA ASN A 38 10.72 3.99 10.00
C ASN A 38 10.51 3.92 11.52
N ASP A 39 9.40 4.47 12.01
CA ASP A 39 9.02 4.45 13.43
C ASP A 39 8.82 3.01 13.95
N ALA A 40 8.35 2.10 13.08
CA ALA A 40 8.22 0.68 13.37
C ALA A 40 9.55 -0.10 13.28
N GLY A 41 10.64 0.53 12.85
CA GLY A 41 11.96 -0.07 12.72
C GLY A 41 12.23 -0.74 11.37
N HIS A 42 11.30 -0.66 10.41
CA HIS A 42 11.52 -1.12 9.03
C HIS A 42 12.41 -0.13 8.25
N GLN A 43 12.80 -0.51 7.04
CA GLN A 43 13.67 0.30 6.18
C GLN A 43 12.92 0.75 4.94
N LEU A 44 13.06 2.03 4.58
CA LEU A 44 12.58 2.51 3.29
C LEU A 44 13.52 2.00 2.19
N PHE A 45 13.01 1.13 1.32
CA PHE A 45 13.73 0.70 0.12
C PHE A 45 13.77 1.82 -0.92
N GLU A 46 12.60 2.30 -1.31
CA GLU A 46 12.43 3.37 -2.28
C GLU A 46 11.08 4.06 -2.05
N LYS A 47 10.99 5.36 -2.37
CA LYS A 47 9.71 6.06 -2.49
C LYS A 47 9.62 6.71 -3.87
N THR A 48 8.51 6.46 -4.55
CA THR A 48 8.25 7.02 -5.89
C THR A 48 6.83 7.57 -5.99
N ILE A 49 6.65 8.62 -6.82
CA ILE A 49 5.34 9.18 -7.17
C ILE A 49 5.12 9.01 -8.66
N VAL A 50 3.96 8.45 -9.05
CA VAL A 50 3.53 8.31 -10.44
C VAL A 50 2.17 8.95 -10.67
N LYS A 51 1.86 9.25 -11.93
CA LYS A 51 0.52 9.63 -12.37
C LYS A 51 -0.46 8.47 -12.20
N ASP A 52 -1.75 8.76 -12.16
CA ASP A 52 -2.80 7.74 -12.11
C ASP A 52 -2.97 7.07 -13.48
N ASP A 53 -1.97 6.27 -13.83
CA ASP A 53 -1.85 5.54 -15.08
C ASP A 53 -1.49 4.08 -14.79
N ILE A 54 -2.29 3.17 -15.34
CA ILE A 54 -2.15 1.72 -15.11
C ILE A 54 -0.77 1.21 -15.50
N PHE A 55 -0.17 1.74 -16.57
CA PHE A 55 1.12 1.27 -17.06
C PHE A 55 2.27 1.80 -16.22
N ALA A 56 2.21 3.05 -15.77
CA ALA A 56 3.18 3.64 -14.85
C ALA A 56 3.19 2.90 -13.51
N VAL A 57 2.01 2.64 -12.94
CA VAL A 57 1.87 1.86 -11.69
C VAL A 57 2.42 0.44 -11.87
N ARG A 58 2.05 -0.24 -12.96
CA ARG A 58 2.55 -1.60 -13.26
C ARG A 58 4.06 -1.62 -13.40
N ALA A 59 4.65 -0.68 -14.13
CA ALA A 59 6.08 -0.63 -14.38
C ALA A 59 6.88 -0.54 -13.07
N VAL A 60 6.52 0.40 -12.20
CA VAL A 60 7.21 0.59 -10.90
C VAL A 60 7.06 -0.65 -10.02
N ILE A 61 5.84 -1.16 -9.86
CA ILE A 61 5.60 -2.31 -8.97
C ILE A 61 6.24 -3.58 -9.52
N SER A 62 6.26 -3.77 -10.84
CA SER A 62 6.90 -4.95 -11.46
C SER A 62 8.41 -4.92 -11.27
N ASN A 63 9.03 -3.73 -11.35
CA ASN A 63 10.45 -3.57 -11.05
C ASN A 63 10.73 -3.98 -9.60
N TRP A 64 9.97 -3.47 -8.63
CA TRP A 64 10.17 -3.84 -7.23
C TRP A 64 9.88 -5.32 -6.94
N ILE A 65 8.87 -5.93 -7.56
CA ILE A 65 8.61 -7.37 -7.44
C ILE A 65 9.82 -8.21 -7.91
N ALA A 66 10.59 -7.71 -8.89
CA ALA A 66 11.77 -8.38 -9.41
C ALA A 66 13.05 -8.12 -8.58
N GLU A 67 13.05 -7.11 -7.71
CA GLU A 67 14.19 -6.75 -6.86
C GLU A 67 14.17 -7.56 -5.54
N PRO A 68 15.18 -8.42 -5.27
CA PRO A 68 15.20 -9.26 -4.07
C PRO A 68 15.16 -8.49 -2.75
N ASP A 69 15.65 -7.24 -2.77
CA ASP A 69 15.72 -6.37 -1.60
C ASP A 69 14.41 -5.60 -1.34
N ALA A 70 13.44 -5.59 -2.27
CA ALA A 70 12.15 -4.93 -2.08
C ALA A 70 11.09 -5.94 -1.58
N GLN A 71 11.02 -6.14 -0.27
CA GLN A 71 10.23 -7.22 0.33
C GLN A 71 8.74 -6.89 0.45
N VAL A 72 8.41 -5.60 0.58
CA VAL A 72 7.04 -5.12 0.69
C VAL A 72 6.85 -3.88 -0.19
N VAL A 73 5.73 -3.78 -0.87
CA VAL A 73 5.27 -2.61 -1.61
C VAL A 73 3.99 -2.10 -0.97
N VAL A 74 3.94 -0.83 -0.61
CA VAL A 74 2.73 -0.16 -0.13
C VAL A 74 2.40 1.00 -1.07
N THR A 75 1.22 0.97 -1.67
CA THR A 75 0.74 2.04 -2.54
C THR A 75 -0.34 2.88 -1.85
N THR A 76 -0.44 4.15 -2.23
CA THR A 76 -1.52 5.05 -1.83
C THR A 76 -2.02 5.85 -3.01
N GLY A 77 -3.33 5.81 -3.27
CA GLY A 77 -3.98 6.54 -4.38
C GLY A 77 -4.46 5.64 -5.52
N GLY A 78 -5.19 6.24 -6.47
CA GLY A 78 -5.72 5.56 -7.67
C GLY A 78 -6.68 4.40 -7.41
N THR A 79 -7.33 4.33 -6.24
CA THR A 79 -8.29 3.28 -5.87
C THR A 79 -9.75 3.74 -5.88
N GLY A 80 -10.04 4.97 -6.32
CA GLY A 80 -11.41 5.49 -6.40
C GLY A 80 -12.24 4.78 -7.48
N VAL A 81 -13.43 5.29 -7.80
CA VAL A 81 -14.36 4.65 -8.76
C VAL A 81 -14.48 5.44 -10.07
N THR A 82 -13.63 6.44 -10.28
CA THR A 82 -13.63 7.23 -11.52
C THR A 82 -12.86 6.49 -12.62
N GLY A 83 -13.02 6.93 -13.87
CA GLY A 83 -12.40 6.27 -15.03
C GLY A 83 -10.86 6.28 -15.05
N PHE A 84 -10.22 7.11 -14.22
CA PHE A 84 -8.76 7.18 -14.11
C PHE A 84 -8.20 6.32 -12.98
N ASP A 85 -9.02 5.96 -11.98
CA ASP A 85 -8.58 5.20 -10.81
C ASP A 85 -8.22 3.76 -11.19
N GLY A 86 -6.94 3.52 -11.48
CA GLY A 86 -6.49 2.26 -12.10
C GLY A 86 -5.64 1.35 -11.21
N THR A 87 -5.36 1.72 -9.95
CA THR A 87 -4.37 1.00 -9.12
C THR A 87 -4.74 -0.47 -8.87
N PRO A 88 -5.99 -0.84 -8.51
CA PRO A 88 -6.36 -2.24 -8.38
C PRO A 88 -6.24 -3.03 -9.69
N GLU A 89 -6.61 -2.42 -10.82
CA GLU A 89 -6.51 -3.01 -12.15
C GLU A 89 -5.06 -3.15 -12.60
N ALA A 90 -4.19 -2.23 -12.20
CA ALA A 90 -2.75 -2.28 -12.44
C ALA A 90 -2.13 -3.45 -11.69
N VAL A 91 -2.45 -3.61 -10.41
CA VAL A 91 -1.78 -4.55 -9.51
C VAL A 91 -2.31 -5.97 -9.59
N ARG A 92 -3.64 -6.18 -9.71
CA ARG A 92 -4.23 -7.54 -9.71
C ARG A 92 -3.56 -8.54 -10.66
N PRO A 93 -3.23 -8.19 -11.92
CA PRO A 93 -2.58 -9.13 -12.85
C PRO A 93 -1.13 -9.49 -12.48
N LEU A 94 -0.50 -8.74 -11.57
CA LEU A 94 0.86 -9.00 -11.09
C LEU A 94 0.88 -10.00 -9.94
N LEU A 95 -0.24 -10.18 -9.23
CA LEU A 95 -0.32 -11.00 -8.02
C LEU A 95 -0.43 -12.49 -8.37
N GLU A 96 0.43 -13.31 -7.76
CA GLU A 96 0.30 -14.77 -7.81
C GLU A 96 -0.79 -15.27 -6.86
N LYS A 97 -0.91 -14.63 -5.70
CA LYS A 97 -1.90 -14.92 -4.66
C LYS A 97 -2.51 -13.63 -4.16
N THR A 98 -3.83 -13.55 -4.16
CA THR A 98 -4.57 -12.45 -3.54
C THR A 98 -4.74 -12.74 -2.05
N LEU A 99 -4.63 -11.70 -1.22
CA LEU A 99 -4.93 -11.74 0.21
C LEU A 99 -6.29 -11.06 0.45
N ASP A 100 -7.38 -11.75 0.09
CA ASP A 100 -8.74 -11.15 0.09
C ASP A 100 -9.13 -10.57 1.46
N GLY A 101 -8.72 -11.25 2.54
CA GLY A 101 -8.97 -10.81 3.92
C GLY A 101 -8.44 -9.41 4.23
N PHE A 102 -7.39 -8.93 3.54
CA PHE A 102 -6.89 -7.56 3.74
C PHE A 102 -7.96 -6.52 3.38
N GLY A 103 -8.52 -6.61 2.18
CA GLY A 103 -9.53 -5.66 1.72
C GLY A 103 -10.83 -5.77 2.53
N GLU A 104 -11.20 -6.99 2.93
CA GLU A 104 -12.38 -7.26 3.76
C GLU A 104 -12.28 -6.61 5.14
N VAL A 105 -11.19 -6.87 5.88
CA VAL A 105 -10.99 -6.30 7.22
C VAL A 105 -10.76 -4.79 7.13
N PHE A 106 -10.02 -4.31 6.12
CA PHE A 106 -9.86 -2.87 5.89
C PHE A 106 -11.21 -2.15 5.77
N ARG A 107 -12.13 -2.69 4.95
CA ARG A 107 -13.47 -2.10 4.78
C ARG A 107 -14.34 -2.26 6.02
N MET A 108 -14.20 -3.35 6.77
CA MET A 108 -14.89 -3.53 8.06
C MET A 108 -14.49 -2.43 9.05
N ILE A 109 -13.19 -2.25 9.28
CA ILE A 109 -12.67 -1.20 10.18
C ILE A 109 -13.05 0.19 9.66
N SER A 110 -12.91 0.42 8.35
CA SER A 110 -13.26 1.70 7.74
C SER A 110 -14.76 2.01 7.85
N TYR A 111 -15.63 0.99 7.84
CA TYR A 111 -17.06 1.20 8.05
C TYR A 111 -17.35 1.81 9.44
N GLU A 112 -16.59 1.43 10.46
CA GLU A 112 -16.71 2.00 11.80
C GLU A 112 -16.24 3.47 11.86
N GLU A 113 -15.28 3.85 11.04
CA GLU A 113 -14.69 5.20 11.04
C GLU A 113 -15.40 6.19 10.10
N ILE A 114 -15.76 5.75 8.90
CA ILE A 114 -16.28 6.61 7.82
C ILE A 114 -17.63 6.14 7.27
N GLY A 115 -18.25 5.11 7.87
CA GLY A 115 -19.55 4.59 7.47
C GLY A 115 -19.58 4.11 6.02
N THR A 116 -20.66 4.42 5.31
CA THR A 116 -20.92 3.96 3.94
C THR A 116 -19.91 4.50 2.91
N SER A 117 -19.12 5.52 3.24
CA SER A 117 -18.03 5.98 2.38
C SER A 117 -17.01 4.88 2.09
N THR A 118 -16.88 3.88 2.97
CA THR A 118 -16.00 2.72 2.71
C THR A 118 -16.39 1.91 1.48
N LEU A 119 -17.63 1.99 1.00
CA LEU A 119 -18.08 1.27 -0.20
C LEU A 119 -17.30 1.69 -1.46
N GLN A 120 -16.71 2.89 -1.46
CA GLN A 120 -15.86 3.40 -2.54
C GLN A 120 -14.39 2.96 -2.41
N SER A 121 -14.01 2.32 -1.30
CA SER A 121 -12.63 1.92 -1.04
C SER A 121 -12.30 0.59 -1.69
N ARG A 122 -11.44 0.61 -2.71
CA ARG A 122 -11.00 -0.58 -3.45
C ARG A 122 -9.62 -1.08 -3.01
N ALA A 123 -9.37 -1.13 -1.71
CA ALA A 123 -8.13 -1.67 -1.15
C ALA A 123 -7.97 -3.16 -1.48
N ILE A 124 -6.76 -3.55 -1.91
CA ILE A 124 -6.39 -4.93 -2.24
C ILE A 124 -4.99 -5.25 -1.74
N ALA A 125 -4.70 -6.52 -1.51
CA ALA A 125 -3.35 -6.97 -1.25
C ALA A 125 -3.08 -8.34 -1.87
N GLY A 126 -1.81 -8.69 -2.00
CA GLY A 126 -1.37 -9.96 -2.54
C GLY A 126 0.11 -10.20 -2.40
N VAL A 127 0.56 -11.31 -2.97
CA VAL A 127 1.97 -11.71 -3.03
C VAL A 127 2.35 -12.02 -4.47
N ALA A 128 3.53 -11.57 -4.89
CA ALA A 128 4.15 -11.87 -6.18
C ALA A 128 5.66 -12.02 -6.00
N ASN A 129 6.27 -13.11 -6.47
CA ASN A 129 7.71 -13.36 -6.34
C ASN A 129 8.26 -13.17 -4.90
N GLY A 130 7.49 -13.57 -3.89
CA GLY A 130 7.84 -13.37 -2.46
C GLY A 130 7.70 -11.93 -1.94
N THR A 131 7.34 -10.97 -2.79
CA THR A 131 7.06 -9.58 -2.43
C THR A 131 5.61 -9.41 -2.03
N TYR A 132 5.35 -8.81 -0.87
CA TYR A 132 3.99 -8.47 -0.42
C TYR A 132 3.58 -7.12 -0.99
N VAL A 133 2.39 -7.01 -1.55
CA VAL A 133 1.89 -5.77 -2.17
C VAL A 133 0.57 -5.38 -1.51
N PHE A 134 0.49 -4.15 -0.99
CA PHE A 134 -0.71 -3.57 -0.36
C PHE A 134 -1.10 -2.28 -1.09
N CYS A 135 -2.32 -2.21 -1.60
CA CYS A 135 -2.85 -1.02 -2.28
C CYS A 135 -3.88 -0.32 -1.41
N LEU A 136 -3.59 0.92 -1.01
CA LEU A 136 -4.39 1.70 -0.07
C LEU A 136 -5.07 2.88 -0.78
N PRO A 137 -6.21 3.37 -0.26
CA PRO A 137 -6.77 4.64 -0.70
C PRO A 137 -5.82 5.82 -0.50
N GLY A 138 -6.02 6.88 -1.28
CA GLY A 138 -5.14 8.06 -1.31
C GLY A 138 -5.20 8.94 -0.06
N SER A 139 -6.18 8.75 0.83
CA SER A 139 -6.32 9.59 2.03
C SER A 139 -5.33 9.15 3.11
N SER A 140 -4.75 10.13 3.81
CA SER A 140 -3.83 9.85 4.92
C SER A 140 -4.51 9.12 6.07
N GLY A 141 -5.82 9.34 6.25
CA GLY A 141 -6.64 8.59 7.21
C GLY A 141 -6.69 7.11 6.87
N ALA A 142 -7.01 6.75 5.62
CA ALA A 142 -7.03 5.36 5.18
C ALA A 142 -5.64 4.69 5.32
N CYS A 143 -4.57 5.42 5.02
CA CYS A 143 -3.21 4.92 5.23
C CYS A 143 -2.91 4.66 6.71
N ALA A 144 -3.32 5.56 7.60
CA ALA A 144 -3.19 5.36 9.05
C ALA A 144 -4.01 4.15 9.52
N THR A 145 -5.27 4.02 9.09
CA THR A 145 -6.12 2.88 9.42
C THR A 145 -5.49 1.55 8.98
N ALA A 146 -4.96 1.49 7.76
CA ALA A 146 -4.34 0.28 7.26
C ALA A 146 -3.02 -0.06 7.96
N TRP A 147 -2.21 0.93 8.34
CA TRP A 147 -0.93 0.69 9.03
C TRP A 147 -1.10 0.38 10.52
N ASP A 148 -1.96 1.13 11.19
CA ASP A 148 -2.05 1.12 12.66
C ASP A 148 -3.00 -0.01 13.17
N LYS A 149 -3.85 -0.59 12.30
CA LYS A 149 -4.90 -1.55 12.72
C LYS A 149 -4.92 -2.90 11.98
N LEU A 150 -4.07 -3.12 10.98
CA LEU A 150 -3.95 -4.40 10.24
C LEU A 150 -2.53 -4.95 10.37
#